data_AF-T0Z9P4-F1
#
_entry.id   AF-T0Z9P4-F1
#
_cell.length_a   1.000
_cell.length_b   1.000
_cell.length_c   1.000
_cell.angle_alpha   90.00
_cell.angle_beta   90.00
_cell.angle_gamma   90.00
#
_symmetry.space_group_name_H-M   'P 1'
#
loop_
_entity.id
_entity.type
_entity.pdbx_description
1 polymer ?
#
loop_
_entity_poly.entity_id
_entity_poly.type
_entity_poly.pdbx_seq_one_letter_code
_entity_poly.pdbx_strand_id
1 'polypeptide(L)'
;GPFVEGRNLTGPGHASGTAVAPYLLEGGRAAYFVVYSSYGPYSPSALALVSSLRSNSSYLVGGVTSSVLDQQAQDQVQFPVLEVLLAALIAIVLGLSFRSVTIPLISLSGVFLSISATTGLLYLVSTYLLHAQLLWLVPLILFVILMSLGNDYTVFLLSRVREEQRSHGAVEGIRRGIAGSGVVVSALG
;
A
#
# COMPACT_ATOMS: atom_id res chain seq x y z
N GLY A 1 23.35 -10.57 20.30
CA GLY A 1 23.02 -9.26 19.71
C GLY A 1 23.72 -9.17 18.39
N PRO A 2 23.48 -8.12 17.59
CA PRO A 2 24.53 -7.61 16.73
C PRO A 2 25.76 -7.35 17.60
N PHE A 3 26.86 -8.02 17.30
CA PHE A 3 28.15 -7.76 17.92
C PHE A 3 29.00 -7.02 16.90
N VAL A 4 29.61 -5.91 17.32
CA VAL A 4 30.68 -5.24 16.58
C VAL A 4 31.85 -5.10 17.56
N GLU A 5 33.02 -5.60 17.19
CA GLU A 5 34.23 -5.60 18.03
C GLU A 5 34.02 -6.20 19.44
N GLY A 6 33.18 -7.23 19.56
CA GLY A 6 32.88 -7.86 20.85
C GLY A 6 31.98 -7.03 21.79
N ARG A 7 31.51 -5.84 21.35
CA ARG A 7 30.51 -5.06 22.08
C ARG A 7 29.12 -5.37 21.57
N ASN A 8 28.22 -5.63 22.51
CA ASN A 8 26.80 -5.84 22.24
C ASN A 8 26.15 -4.49 21.90
N LEU A 9 25.63 -4.35 20.69
CA LEU A 9 25.04 -3.09 20.21
C LEU A 9 23.60 -2.83 20.70
N THR A 10 23.04 -3.77 21.47
CA THR A 10 21.71 -3.64 22.07
C THR A 10 21.80 -4.01 23.55
N GLY A 11 21.12 -3.25 24.41
CA GLY A 11 21.02 -3.50 25.85
C GLY A 11 20.57 -4.94 26.22
N PRO A 12 20.55 -5.26 27.54
CA PRO A 12 20.54 -6.64 28.00
C PRO A 12 19.24 -7.35 27.60
N GLY A 13 19.34 -8.42 26.79
CA GLY A 13 18.31 -9.47 26.82
C GLY A 13 17.94 -10.23 25.54
N HIS A 14 18.20 -9.74 24.32
CA HIS A 14 17.39 -10.24 23.17
C HIS A 14 18.09 -10.78 21.92
N ALA A 15 19.37 -11.16 21.98
CA ALA A 15 19.96 -11.94 20.88
C ALA A 15 21.15 -12.79 21.31
N SER A 16 21.15 -14.05 20.89
CA SER A 16 22.25 -15.01 21.04
C SER A 16 22.92 -15.17 19.67
N GLY A 17 24.23 -14.93 19.58
CA GLY A 17 24.97 -15.04 18.33
C GLY A 17 26.45 -15.23 18.60
N THR A 18 27.03 -16.28 18.04
CA THR A 18 28.47 -16.59 18.05
C THR A 18 29.20 -15.60 17.16
N ALA A 19 30.20 -14.89 17.69
CA ALA A 19 31.04 -14.01 16.89
C ALA A 19 31.86 -14.85 15.89
N VAL A 20 31.41 -14.91 14.64
CA VAL A 20 32.20 -15.45 13.53
C VAL A 20 33.29 -14.41 13.21
N ALA A 21 34.54 -14.85 13.13
CA ALA A 21 35.68 -13.96 12.88
C ALA A 21 35.44 -13.05 11.66
N PRO A 22 35.75 -11.74 11.74
CA PRO A 22 35.51 -10.83 10.62
C PRO A 22 36.33 -11.22 9.41
N TYR A 23 35.69 -11.29 8.25
CA TYR A 23 36.42 -11.34 6.98
C TYR A 23 36.96 -9.95 6.70
N LEU A 24 38.28 -9.80 6.71
CA LEU A 24 38.94 -8.54 6.36
C LEU A 24 38.92 -8.39 4.84
N LEU A 25 38.37 -7.27 4.38
CA LEU A 25 38.28 -6.86 2.99
C LEU A 25 39.31 -5.77 2.71
N GLU A 26 39.72 -5.63 1.44
CA GLU A 26 40.62 -4.57 0.96
C GLU A 26 41.92 -4.40 1.79
N GLY A 27 42.59 -5.51 2.14
CA GLY A 27 43.85 -5.46 2.88
C GLY A 27 43.72 -4.89 4.30
N GLY A 28 42.54 -4.96 4.92
CA GLY A 28 42.30 -4.54 6.31
C GLY A 28 41.59 -3.19 6.46
N ARG A 29 41.14 -2.57 5.36
CA ARG A 29 40.38 -1.31 5.38
C ARG A 29 38.90 -1.49 5.71
N ALA A 30 38.35 -2.68 5.49
CA ALA A 30 36.98 -2.99 5.82
C ALA A 30 36.89 -4.37 6.51
N ALA A 31 35.92 -4.52 7.40
CA ALA A 31 35.63 -5.77 8.09
C ALA A 31 34.17 -6.15 7.84
N TYR A 32 33.96 -7.39 7.41
CA TYR A 32 32.62 -7.94 7.17
C TYR A 32 32.15 -8.75 8.36
N PHE A 33 30.94 -8.44 8.85
CA PHE A 33 30.28 -9.11 9.96
C PHE A 33 28.91 -9.62 9.52
N VAL A 34 28.57 -10.86 9.90
CA VAL A 34 27.22 -11.40 9.75
C VAL A 34 26.50 -11.25 11.09
N VAL A 35 25.40 -10.51 11.07
CA VAL A 35 24.56 -10.28 12.25
C VAL A 35 23.23 -11.02 12.06
N TYR A 36 22.91 -11.89 13.02
CA TYR A 36 21.59 -12.52 13.09
C TYR A 36 20.70 -11.78 14.08
N SER A 37 19.54 -11.34 13.60
CA SER A 37 18.48 -10.74 14.41
C SER A 37 17.52 -11.82 14.90
N SER A 38 17.00 -11.66 16.11
CA SER A 38 15.88 -12.47 16.63
C SER A 38 14.52 -12.03 16.07
N TYR A 39 14.46 -10.85 15.45
CA TYR A 39 13.25 -10.32 14.81
C TYR A 39 13.04 -10.89 13.41
N GLY A 40 11.78 -11.07 13.03
CA GLY A 40 11.42 -11.42 11.65
C GLY A 40 11.88 -10.33 10.67
N PRO A 41 12.37 -10.70 9.47
CA PRO A 41 13.06 -9.78 8.56
C PRO A 41 12.19 -8.64 8.02
N TYR A 42 10.87 -8.78 8.06
CA TYR A 42 9.89 -7.78 7.61
C TYR A 42 9.27 -6.98 8.76
N SER A 43 9.65 -7.26 10.02
CA SER A 43 9.07 -6.60 11.18
C SER A 43 9.61 -5.17 11.37
N PRO A 44 8.83 -4.22 11.91
CA PRO A 44 9.29 -2.87 12.20
C PRO A 44 10.47 -2.83 13.15
N SER A 45 10.56 -3.77 14.10
CA SER A 45 11.73 -3.88 14.98
C SER A 45 13.01 -4.21 14.20
N ALA A 46 12.93 -5.09 13.20
CA ALA A 46 14.06 -5.37 12.32
C ALA A 46 14.41 -4.18 11.43
N LEU A 47 13.40 -3.52 10.84
CA LEU A 47 13.58 -2.33 10.01
C LEU A 47 14.19 -1.16 10.80
N ALA A 48 13.72 -0.92 12.04
CA ALA A 48 14.24 0.10 12.94
C ALA A 48 15.68 -0.17 13.37
N LEU A 49 16.03 -1.44 13.62
CA LEU A 49 17.40 -1.86 13.92
C LEU A 49 18.33 -1.55 12.74
N VAL A 50 17.95 -1.94 11.51
CA VAL A 50 18.73 -1.66 10.30
C VAL A 50 18.88 -0.15 10.08
N SER A 51 17.79 0.61 10.24
CA SER A 51 17.82 2.08 10.12
C SER A 51 18.78 2.72 11.14
N SER A 52 18.75 2.23 12.39
CA SER A 52 19.65 2.69 13.45
C SER A 52 21.11 2.37 13.16
N LEU A 53 21.41 1.18 12.63
CA LEU A 53 22.77 0.81 12.21
C LEU A 53 23.26 1.68 11.04
N ARG A 54 22.40 1.93 10.05
CA ARG A 54 22.72 2.79 8.88
C ARG A 54 22.88 4.27 9.22
N SER A 55 22.38 4.72 10.38
CA SER A 55 22.59 6.10 10.83
C SER A 55 24.07 6.43 11.09
N ASN A 56 24.91 5.41 11.31
CA ASN A 56 26.35 5.57 11.41
C ASN A 56 27.00 5.40 10.04
N SER A 57 27.63 6.47 9.54
CA SER A 57 28.30 6.52 8.23
C SER A 57 29.50 5.57 8.09
N SER A 58 29.97 4.99 9.19
CA SER A 58 31.05 3.99 9.18
C SER A 58 30.55 2.58 8.84
N TYR A 59 29.23 2.37 8.79
CA TYR A 59 28.64 1.06 8.59
C TYR A 59 27.91 0.97 7.25
N LEU A 60 28.21 -0.08 6.49
CA LEU A 60 27.43 -0.50 5.33
C LEU A 60 26.58 -1.71 5.72
N VAL A 61 25.26 -1.56 5.66
CA VAL A 61 24.31 -2.59 6.13
C VAL A 61 23.50 -3.12 4.95
N GLY A 62 23.62 -4.43 4.71
CA GLY A 62 22.93 -5.17 3.65
C GLY A 62 21.99 -6.25 4.20
N GLY A 63 21.55 -7.17 3.34
CA GLY A 63 20.66 -8.28 3.69
C GLY A 63 19.17 -8.01 3.44
N VAL A 64 18.33 -9.01 3.72
CA VAL A 64 16.90 -8.99 3.36
C VAL A 64 16.15 -7.80 3.95
N THR A 65 16.30 -7.53 5.25
CA THR A 65 15.64 -6.40 5.93
C THR A 65 16.08 -5.05 5.36
N SER A 66 17.35 -4.93 4.99
CA SER A 66 17.90 -3.74 4.34
C SER A 66 17.26 -3.50 2.97
N SER A 67 17.12 -4.56 2.16
CA SER A 67 16.41 -4.49 0.87
C SER A 67 14.94 -4.14 1.01
N VAL A 68 14.26 -4.66 2.05
CA VAL A 68 12.86 -4.31 2.33
C VAL A 68 12.71 -2.84 2.72
N LEU A 69 13.62 -2.32 3.55
CA LEU A 69 13.63 -0.91 3.93
C LEU A 69 13.84 -0.01 2.71
N ASP A 70 14.77 -0.39 1.83
CA ASP A 70 15.04 0.34 0.58
C ASP A 70 13.84 0.29 -0.36
N GLN A 71 13.17 -0.87 -0.50
CA GLN A 71 11.95 -1.00 -1.28
C GLN A 71 10.82 -0.13 -0.73
N GLN A 72 10.59 -0.16 0.58
CA GLN A 72 9.56 0.66 1.22
C GLN A 72 9.80 2.16 1.01
N ALA A 73 11.06 2.60 1.04
CA ALA A 73 11.42 3.99 0.76
C ALA A 73 11.15 4.38 -0.70
N GLN A 74 11.43 3.49 -1.66
CA GLN A 74 11.09 3.72 -3.08
C GLN A 74 9.58 3.77 -3.30
N ASP A 75 8.85 2.83 -2.70
CA ASP A 75 7.39 2.72 -2.78
C ASP A 75 6.69 3.99 -2.29
N GLN A 76 7.18 4.62 -1.21
CA GLN A 76 6.62 5.88 -0.70
C GLN A 76 6.69 7.04 -1.69
N VAL A 77 7.63 7.00 -2.64
CA VAL A 77 7.75 8.00 -3.72
C VAL A 77 6.93 7.58 -4.93
N GLN A 78 6.95 6.31 -5.30
CA GLN A 78 6.33 5.82 -6.54
C GLN A 78 4.81 5.66 -6.42
N PHE A 79 4.30 5.21 -5.27
CA PHE A 79 2.88 4.91 -5.12
C PHE A 79 1.99 6.15 -5.27
N PRO A 80 2.28 7.31 -4.66
CA PRO A 80 1.46 8.51 -4.87
C PRO A 80 1.44 8.96 -6.34
N VAL A 81 2.57 8.82 -7.04
CA VAL A 81 2.64 9.12 -8.48
C VAL A 81 1.74 8.18 -9.27
N LEU A 82 1.78 6.88 -8.97
CA LEU A 82 0.91 5.88 -9.59
C LEU A 82 -0.57 6.17 -9.30
N GLU A 83 -0.93 6.49 -8.07
CA GLU A 83 -2.30 6.84 -7.66
C GLU A 83 -2.85 8.02 -8.45
N VAL A 84 -2.06 9.10 -8.57
CA VAL A 84 -2.43 10.30 -9.34
C VAL A 84 -2.56 9.98 -10.82
N LEU A 85 -1.63 9.23 -11.41
CA LEU A 85 -1.68 8.85 -12.83
C LEU A 85 -2.91 8.00 -13.15
N LEU A 86 -3.24 7.01 -12.30
CA LEU A 86 -4.43 6.18 -12.46
C LEU A 86 -5.72 6.99 -12.30
N ALA A 87 -5.81 7.83 -11.27
CA ALA A 87 -6.97 8.69 -11.06
C ALA A 87 -7.16 9.67 -12.23
N ALA A 88 -6.08 10.27 -12.74
CA ALA A 88 -6.12 11.16 -13.90
C ALA A 88 -6.55 10.43 -15.17
N LEU A 89 -6.01 9.24 -15.44
CA LEU A 89 -6.40 8.42 -16.58
C LEU A 89 -7.90 8.09 -16.55
N ILE A 90 -8.40 7.63 -15.39
CA ILE A 90 -9.82 7.34 -15.21
C ILE A 90 -10.65 8.61 -15.39
N ALA A 91 -10.24 9.74 -14.80
CA ALA A 91 -10.92 11.02 -14.97
C ALA A 91 -11.05 11.42 -16.44
N ILE A 92 -9.98 11.25 -17.23
CA ILE A 92 -9.95 11.53 -18.67
C ILE A 92 -10.90 10.60 -19.42
N VAL A 93 -10.82 9.29 -19.20
CA VAL A 93 -11.67 8.31 -19.89
C VAL A 93 -13.15 8.54 -19.60
N LEU A 94 -13.50 8.76 -18.33
CA LEU A 94 -14.86 9.11 -17.90
C LEU A 94 -15.31 10.45 -18.48
N GLY A 95 -14.43 11.46 -18.44
CA GLY A 95 -14.70 12.79 -18.97
C GLY A 95 -15.02 12.76 -20.45
N LEU A 96 -14.27 11.97 -21.23
CA LEU A 96 -14.50 11.77 -22.65
C LEU A 96 -15.76 10.96 -22.93
N SER A 97 -15.96 9.84 -22.22
CA SER A 97 -17.11 8.95 -22.40
C SER A 97 -18.43 9.65 -22.10
N PHE A 98 -18.45 10.43 -21.02
CA PHE A 98 -19.66 11.08 -20.55
C PHE A 98 -19.78 12.56 -20.98
N ARG A 99 -18.75 13.13 -21.63
CA ARG A 99 -18.63 14.55 -22.00
C ARG A 99 -18.92 15.49 -20.83
N SER A 100 -18.45 15.11 -19.64
CA SER A 100 -18.71 15.85 -18.40
C SER A 100 -17.55 15.72 -17.44
N VAL A 101 -17.18 16.82 -16.78
CA VAL A 101 -16.16 16.85 -15.72
C VAL A 101 -16.78 16.52 -14.35
N THR A 102 -18.09 16.71 -14.17
CA THR A 102 -18.73 16.44 -12.87
C THR A 102 -18.85 14.95 -12.57
N ILE A 103 -19.08 14.13 -13.60
CA ILE A 103 -19.21 12.67 -13.47
C ILE A 103 -17.91 12.02 -12.95
N PRO A 104 -16.73 12.26 -13.54
CA PRO A 104 -15.49 11.71 -13.00
C PRO A 104 -15.20 12.19 -11.58
N LEU A 105 -15.44 13.47 -11.27
CA LEU A 105 -15.21 14.00 -9.93
C LEU A 105 -16.06 13.28 -8.87
N ILE A 106 -17.34 13.08 -9.14
CA ILE A 106 -18.24 12.37 -8.22
C ILE A 106 -17.81 10.91 -8.07
N SER A 107 -17.49 10.24 -9.18
CA SER A 107 -17.05 8.83 -9.20
C SER A 107 -15.78 8.64 -8.37
N LEU A 108 -14.73 9.39 -8.69
CA LEU A 108 -13.42 9.28 -8.05
C LEU A 108 -13.52 9.63 -6.56
N SER A 109 -14.27 10.67 -6.21
CA SER A 109 -14.45 11.07 -4.80
C SER A 109 -15.16 9.98 -3.99
N GLY A 110 -16.21 9.37 -4.55
CA GLY A 110 -16.93 8.27 -3.88
C GLY A 110 -16.04 7.06 -3.64
N VAL A 111 -15.28 6.65 -4.65
CA VAL A 111 -14.36 5.50 -4.55
C VAL A 111 -13.20 5.80 -3.61
N PHE A 112 -12.62 7.00 -3.66
CA PHE A 112 -11.53 7.41 -2.76
C PHE A 112 -11.99 7.47 -1.30
N LEU A 113 -13.22 7.93 -1.04
CA LEU A 113 -13.83 7.90 0.29
C LEU A 113 -14.02 6.46 0.76
N SER A 114 -14.45 5.55 -0.11
CA SER A 114 -14.58 4.13 0.20
C SER A 114 -13.23 3.50 0.53
N ILE A 115 -12.18 3.75 -0.27
CA ILE A 115 -10.82 3.25 -0.03
C ILE A 115 -10.31 3.75 1.32
N SER A 116 -10.51 5.04 1.61
CA SER A 116 -10.11 5.66 2.87
C SER A 116 -10.83 5.04 4.06
N ALA A 117 -12.15 4.82 3.96
CA ALA A 117 -12.95 4.17 4.99
C ALA A 117 -12.52 2.72 5.22
N THR A 118 -12.32 1.94 4.14
CA THR A 118 -11.87 0.55 4.21
C THR A 118 -10.48 0.44 4.83
N THR A 119 -9.53 1.27 4.38
CA THR A 119 -8.15 1.26 4.90
C THR A 119 -8.12 1.69 6.36
N GLY A 120 -8.87 2.74 6.73
CA GLY A 120 -8.99 3.18 8.11
C GLY A 120 -9.59 2.11 9.02
N LEU A 121 -10.69 1.47 8.60
CA LEU A 121 -11.29 0.37 9.34
C LEU A 121 -10.34 -0.82 9.48
N LEU A 122 -9.64 -1.17 8.39
CA LEU A 122 -8.67 -2.27 8.40
C LEU A 122 -7.51 -1.98 9.36
N TYR A 123 -7.02 -0.74 9.39
CA TYR A 123 -6.02 -0.30 10.36
C TYR A 123 -6.51 -0.45 11.80
N LEU A 124 -7.75 -0.01 12.08
CA LEU A 124 -8.34 -0.14 13.41
C LEU A 124 -8.47 -1.61 13.84
N VAL A 125 -9.01 -2.47 12.97
CA VAL A 125 -9.17 -3.89 13.26
C VAL A 125 -7.82 -4.58 13.46
N SER A 126 -6.85 -4.31 12.58
CA SER A 126 -5.51 -4.89 12.68
C SER A 126 -4.82 -4.49 13.97
N THR A 127 -4.87 -3.20 14.32
CA THR A 127 -4.16 -2.65 15.48
C THR A 127 -4.81 -3.03 16.80
N TYR A 128 -6.13 -2.86 16.93
CA TYR A 128 -6.83 -2.98 18.22
C TYR A 128 -7.44 -4.35 18.47
N LEU A 129 -7.78 -5.10 17.42
CA LEU A 129 -8.42 -6.40 17.56
C LEU A 129 -7.40 -7.52 17.37
N LEU A 130 -6.65 -7.48 16.27
CA LEU A 130 -5.74 -8.55 15.89
C LEU A 130 -4.33 -8.40 16.46
N HIS A 131 -4.00 -7.23 17.02
CA HIS A 131 -2.64 -6.89 17.50
C HIS A 131 -1.56 -7.20 16.44
N ALA A 132 -1.93 -6.99 15.18
CA ALA A 132 -1.12 -7.29 14.01
C ALA A 132 -0.84 -6.02 13.22
N GLN A 133 0.24 -6.03 12.45
CA GLN A 133 0.62 -4.91 11.62
C GLN A 133 0.22 -5.16 10.18
N LEU A 134 -0.27 -4.12 9.52
CA LEU A 134 -0.56 -4.16 8.10
C LEU A 134 0.74 -4.10 7.30
N LEU A 135 0.79 -4.90 6.24
CA LEU A 135 1.84 -4.79 5.24
C LEU A 135 1.73 -3.41 4.58
N TRP A 136 2.86 -2.74 4.35
CA TRP A 136 2.90 -1.39 3.75
C TRP A 136 2.28 -1.33 2.34
N LEU A 137 2.18 -2.48 1.67
CA LEU A 137 1.59 -2.64 0.35
C LEU A 137 0.05 -2.69 0.37
N VAL A 138 -0.57 -2.95 1.53
CA VAL A 138 -2.04 -3.10 1.65
C VAL A 138 -2.80 -1.88 1.14
N PRO A 139 -2.45 -0.63 1.51
CA PRO A 139 -3.14 0.55 1.00
C PRO A 139 -3.08 0.66 -0.53
N LEU A 140 -1.93 0.35 -1.14
CA LEU A 140 -1.79 0.37 -2.59
C LEU A 140 -2.68 -0.70 -3.26
N ILE A 141 -2.66 -1.93 -2.74
CA ILE A 141 -3.49 -3.01 -3.28
C ILE A 141 -4.97 -2.65 -3.18
N LEU A 142 -5.41 -2.13 -2.04
CA LEU A 142 -6.78 -1.65 -1.86
C LEU A 142 -7.11 -0.53 -2.83
N PHE A 143 -6.20 0.43 -3.01
CA PHE A 143 -6.37 1.49 -3.99
C PHE A 143 -6.55 0.90 -5.39
N VAL A 144 -5.63 0.09 -5.89
CA VAL A 144 -5.70 -0.45 -7.26
C VAL A 144 -6.97 -1.26 -7.47
N ILE A 145 -7.33 -2.15 -6.55
CA ILE A 145 -8.50 -3.01 -6.68
C ILE A 145 -9.79 -2.20 -6.61
N LEU A 146 -9.99 -1.41 -5.54
CA LEU A 146 -11.23 -0.67 -5.33
C LEU A 146 -11.38 0.47 -6.34
N MET A 147 -10.28 1.11 -6.75
CA MET A 147 -10.30 2.13 -7.78
C MET A 147 -10.67 1.56 -9.15
N SER A 148 -10.17 0.38 -9.50
CA SER A 148 -10.52 -0.28 -10.76
C SER A 148 -11.97 -0.72 -10.75
N LEU A 149 -12.36 -1.58 -9.81
CA LEU A 149 -13.72 -2.13 -9.75
C LEU A 149 -14.75 -1.04 -9.45
N GLY A 150 -14.47 -0.14 -8.51
CA GLY A 150 -15.40 0.91 -8.11
C GLY A 150 -15.75 1.88 -9.24
N ASN A 151 -14.78 2.24 -10.07
CA ASN A 151 -15.06 3.06 -11.25
C ASN A 151 -15.75 2.26 -12.36
N ASP A 152 -15.41 0.98 -12.57
CA ASP A 152 -16.11 0.13 -13.54
C ASP A 152 -17.61 0.03 -13.20
N TYR A 153 -17.96 -0.23 -11.94
CA TYR A 153 -19.36 -0.23 -11.49
C TYR A 153 -20.04 1.11 -11.71
N THR A 154 -19.34 2.20 -11.41
CA THR A 154 -19.88 3.55 -11.58
C THR A 154 -20.20 3.83 -13.04
N VAL A 155 -19.33 3.42 -13.98
CA VAL A 155 -19.59 3.54 -15.42
C VAL A 155 -20.81 2.75 -15.85
N PHE A 156 -20.94 1.49 -15.44
CA PHE A 156 -22.09 0.67 -15.80
C PHE A 156 -23.39 1.26 -15.28
N LEU A 157 -23.42 1.66 -13.99
CA LEU A 157 -24.58 2.29 -13.36
C LEU A 157 -24.96 3.59 -14.08
N LEU A 158 -24.00 4.49 -14.33
CA LEU A 158 -24.25 5.76 -15.02
C LEU A 158 -24.69 5.56 -16.47
N SER A 159 -24.13 4.59 -17.17
CA SER A 159 -24.53 4.25 -18.54
C SER A 159 -25.98 3.79 -18.56
N ARG A 160 -26.37 2.92 -17.63
CA ARG A 160 -27.74 2.43 -17.53
C ARG A 160 -28.72 3.53 -17.13
N VAL A 161 -28.36 4.36 -16.15
CA VAL A 161 -29.16 5.53 -15.76
C VAL A 161 -29.35 6.47 -16.95
N ARG A 162 -28.31 6.77 -17.73
CA ARG A 162 -28.42 7.63 -18.91
C ARG A 162 -29.30 7.04 -20.00
N GLU A 163 -29.22 5.73 -20.23
CA GLU A 163 -30.08 5.02 -21.18
C GLU A 163 -31.56 5.15 -20.78
N GLU A 164 -31.87 4.87 -19.51
CA GLU A 164 -33.23 4.97 -18.98
C GLU A 164 -33.74 6.42 -18.94
N GLN A 165 -32.87 7.40 -18.66
CA GLN A 165 -33.22 8.83 -18.68
C GLN A 165 -33.63 9.32 -20.08
N ARG A 166 -33.03 8.79 -21.15
CA ARG A 166 -33.41 9.14 -22.52
C ARG A 166 -34.83 8.67 -22.85
N SER A 167 -35.26 7.55 -22.29
CA SER A 167 -36.55 6.92 -22.59
C SER A 167 -37.67 7.34 -21.62
N HIS A 168 -37.34 7.61 -20.35
CA HIS A 168 -38.33 7.78 -19.27
C HIS A 168 -38.24 9.14 -18.54
N GLY A 169 -37.34 10.04 -18.98
CA GLY A 169 -37.11 11.32 -18.34
C GLY A 169 -36.21 11.22 -17.10
N ALA A 170 -35.85 12.36 -16.51
CA ALA A 170 -34.78 12.43 -15.52
C ALA A 170 -35.04 11.61 -14.23
N VAL A 171 -36.22 11.77 -13.63
CA VAL A 171 -36.56 11.16 -12.32
C VAL A 171 -36.82 9.66 -12.48
N GLU A 172 -37.69 9.27 -13.41
CA GLU A 172 -38.01 7.85 -13.61
C GLU A 172 -36.84 7.08 -14.23
N GLY A 173 -36.02 7.74 -15.05
CA GLY A 173 -34.79 7.16 -15.58
C GLY A 173 -33.73 6.84 -14.52
N ILE A 174 -33.54 7.72 -13.52
CA ILE A 174 -32.67 7.43 -12.37
C ILE A 174 -33.23 6.25 -11.57
N ARG A 175 -34.54 6.26 -11.27
CA ARG A 175 -35.19 5.18 -10.50
C ARG A 175 -35.03 3.82 -11.17
N ARG A 176 -35.31 3.74 -12.48
CA ARG A 176 -35.19 2.52 -13.28
C ARG A 176 -33.74 2.09 -13.48
N GLY A 177 -32.84 3.04 -13.71
CA GLY A 177 -31.42 2.77 -13.86
C GLY A 177 -30.80 2.16 -12.61
N ILE A 178 -31.12 2.70 -11.43
CA ILE A 178 -30.66 2.15 -10.15
C ILE A 178 -31.30 0.77 -9.87
N ALA A 179 -32.61 0.63 -10.08
CA ALA A 179 -33.33 -0.63 -9.83
C ALA A 179 -32.83 -1.78 -10.72
N GLY A 180 -32.52 -1.52 -12.00
CA GLY A 180 -32.00 -2.54 -12.91
C GLY A 180 -30.53 -2.91 -12.65
N SER A 181 -29.72 -1.95 -12.21
CA SER A 181 -28.29 -2.17 -11.96
C SER A 181 -28.04 -2.98 -10.69
N GLY A 182 -28.91 -2.87 -9.68
CA GLY A 182 -28.80 -3.66 -8.45
C GLY A 182 -29.00 -5.17 -8.63
N VAL A 183 -29.85 -5.57 -9.60
CA VAL A 183 -30.16 -7.00 -9.85
C VAL A 183 -29.04 -7.72 -10.59
N VAL A 184 -28.37 -7.06 -11.54
CA VAL A 184 -27.23 -7.64 -12.28
C VAL A 184 -26.03 -7.86 -11.35
N VAL A 185 -25.86 -7.00 -10.34
CA VAL A 185 -24.77 -7.08 -9.36
C VAL A 185 -25.03 -8.18 -8.31
N SER A 186 -26.26 -8.35 -7.84
CA SER A 186 -26.60 -9.46 -6.92
C SER A 186 -26.64 -10.84 -7.60
N ALA A 187 -26.67 -10.92 -8.94
CA ALA A 187 -26.73 -12.17 -9.69
C ALA A 187 -25.35 -12.73 -10.08
N LEU A 188 -24.28 -11.94 -9.93
CA LEU A 188 -22.89 -12.33 -10.24
C LEU A 188 -22.05 -12.58 -8.98
N GLY A 189 -22.65 -12.47 -7.80
CA GLY A 189 -22.04 -12.77 -6.49
C GLY A 189 -22.70 -13.95 -5.80
#